data_AF-A0AAF0JEP0-F1
#
_entry.id   AF-A0AAF0JEP0-F1
#
_cell.length_a   1.000
_cell.length_b   1.000
_cell.length_c   1.000
_cell.angle_alpha   90.00
_cell.angle_beta   90.00
_cell.angle_gamma   90.00
#
_symmetry.space_group_name_H-M   'P 1'
#
loop_
_entity.id
_entity.type
_entity.pdbx_description
1 polymer ?
#
loop_
_entity_poly.entity_id
_entity_poly.type
_entity_poly.pdbx_seq_one_letter_code
_entity_poly.pdbx_strand_id
1 'polypeptide(L)'
;MPDAKRARTEDVSVLDNAHLRHRVMFVPANQPVLLRLPSGMTKQVVLESGKLVSIGKFGSFHADEVVGKPFGPTYEIKSDGHLEIMQQDVAEALVETEATNENIFDDGESQTLSYEDIKALKDAGASGREIIQKQLEGNKSYELRTAYSQDKIMKRKESKHLKFFTPIPPSLNNVAWYNFERHPDKIRYLRPDSLSQMLSFANVQSGGKYVIVDGVGGLLTGAVLERMAGKSTVLTQEVDLYT
;
A
#
# COMPACT_ATOMS: atom_id res chain seq x y z
N MET A 1 -11.86 -9.80 -52.98
CA MET A 1 -11.60 -8.88 -51.86
C MET A 1 -10.12 -9.00 -51.54
N PRO A 2 -9.29 -7.96 -51.68
CA PRO A 2 -7.88 -8.06 -51.30
C PRO A 2 -7.77 -8.14 -49.77
N ASP A 3 -6.97 -9.11 -49.29
CA ASP A 3 -6.64 -9.28 -47.88
C ASP A 3 -6.07 -7.98 -47.30
N ALA A 4 -6.75 -7.43 -46.30
CA ALA A 4 -6.21 -6.34 -45.51
C ALA A 4 -4.95 -6.85 -44.80
N LYS A 5 -3.77 -6.41 -45.26
CA LYS A 5 -2.50 -6.68 -44.58
C LYS A 5 -2.66 -6.23 -43.13
N ARG A 6 -2.61 -7.19 -42.19
CA ARG A 6 -2.58 -6.91 -40.75
C ARG A 6 -1.51 -5.84 -40.49
N ALA A 7 -1.89 -4.78 -39.79
CA ALA A 7 -0.96 -3.74 -39.38
C ALA A 7 0.24 -4.41 -38.71
N ARG A 8 1.46 -4.14 -39.21
CA ARG A 8 2.68 -4.55 -38.53
C ARG A 8 2.66 -3.89 -37.15
N THR A 9 2.77 -4.70 -36.11
CA THR A 9 3.04 -4.21 -34.76
C THR A 9 4.25 -3.29 -34.85
N GLU A 10 4.08 -2.02 -34.47
CA GLU A 10 5.19 -1.06 -34.46
C GLU A 10 6.32 -1.60 -33.57
N ASP A 11 7.57 -1.34 -33.93
CA ASP A 11 8.71 -1.70 -33.10
C ASP A 11 8.69 -0.84 -31.82
N VAL A 12 8.04 -1.36 -30.78
CA VAL A 12 8.06 -0.75 -29.45
C VAL A 12 9.50 -0.81 -28.94
N SER A 13 10.08 0.35 -28.63
CA SER A 13 11.43 0.42 -28.09
C SER A 13 11.52 -0.39 -26.79
N VAL A 14 12.31 -1.46 -26.80
CA VAL A 14 12.58 -2.25 -25.61
C VAL A 14 13.30 -1.35 -24.61
N LEU A 15 12.72 -1.19 -23.42
CA LEU A 15 13.32 -0.40 -22.36
C LEU A 15 14.62 -1.08 -21.89
N ASP A 16 15.64 -0.27 -21.63
CA ASP A 16 16.84 -0.77 -20.98
C ASP A 16 16.57 -1.09 -19.49
N ASN A 17 17.56 -1.72 -18.85
CA ASN A 17 17.47 -2.08 -17.44
C ASN A 17 17.35 -0.86 -16.50
N ALA A 18 17.90 0.30 -16.88
CA ALA A 18 17.85 1.50 -16.06
C ALA A 18 16.43 2.08 -16.03
N HIS A 19 15.77 2.16 -17.19
CA HIS A 19 14.39 2.60 -17.32
C HIS A 19 13.43 1.63 -16.61
N LEU A 20 13.67 0.31 -16.71
CA LEU A 20 12.88 -0.69 -15.97
C LEU A 20 13.01 -0.53 -14.46
N ARG A 21 14.23 -0.29 -13.95
CA ARG A 21 14.45 -0.04 -12.51
C ARG A 21 13.80 1.26 -12.06
N HIS A 22 13.89 2.32 -12.87
CA HIS A 22 13.32 3.62 -12.52
C HIS A 22 11.81 3.54 -12.22
N ARG A 23 11.06 2.68 -12.93
CA ARG A 23 9.62 2.46 -12.72
C ARG A 23 9.23 1.97 -11.34
N VAL A 24 10.12 1.24 -10.66
CA VAL A 24 9.87 0.64 -9.34
C VAL A 24 10.68 1.31 -8.23
N MET A 25 11.59 2.22 -8.57
CA MET A 25 12.46 2.92 -7.62
C MET A 25 11.89 4.28 -7.22
N PHE A 26 11.40 5.06 -8.18
CA PHE A 26 10.94 6.42 -7.95
C PHE A 26 9.47 6.59 -8.27
N VAL A 27 8.79 7.44 -7.50
CA VAL A 27 7.37 7.72 -7.68
C VAL A 27 7.15 8.49 -8.98
N PRO A 28 6.39 7.93 -9.96
CA PRO A 28 6.16 8.59 -11.24
C PRO A 28 5.10 9.70 -11.13
N ALA A 29 5.24 10.72 -11.99
CA ALA A 29 4.20 11.71 -12.23
C ALA A 29 3.15 11.19 -13.22
N ASN A 30 1.89 11.63 -13.07
CA ASN A 30 0.77 11.36 -13.98
C ASN A 30 0.49 9.87 -14.24
N GLN A 31 0.93 9.00 -13.34
CA GLN A 31 0.69 7.56 -13.41
C GLN A 31 0.01 7.09 -12.12
N PRO A 32 -0.73 5.96 -12.17
CA PRO A 32 -1.29 5.38 -10.97
C PRO A 32 -0.19 4.88 -10.02
N VAL A 33 -0.28 5.31 -8.78
CA VAL A 33 0.61 4.94 -7.68
C VAL A 33 -0.21 4.33 -6.56
N LEU A 34 0.36 3.33 -5.89
CA LEU A 34 -0.24 2.67 -4.74
C LEU A 34 0.29 3.32 -3.45
N LEU A 35 -0.62 3.70 -2.56
CA LEU A 35 -0.32 4.21 -1.23
C LEU A 35 -0.81 3.22 -0.19
N ARG A 36 0.08 2.71 0.66
CA ARG A 36 -0.30 1.95 1.85
C ARG A 36 -0.73 2.92 2.93
N LEU A 37 -1.94 2.73 3.44
CA LEU A 37 -2.53 3.56 4.49
C LEU A 37 -2.19 3.00 5.88
N PRO A 38 -2.41 3.75 6.97
CA PRO A 38 -2.14 3.30 8.33
C PRO A 38 -2.95 2.08 8.75
N SER A 39 -4.08 1.82 8.08
CA SER A 39 -4.90 0.62 8.27
C SER A 39 -4.29 -0.65 7.64
N GLY A 40 -3.18 -0.53 6.91
CA GLY A 40 -2.57 -1.60 6.12
C GLY A 40 -3.14 -1.72 4.70
N MET A 41 -4.35 -1.20 4.46
CA MET A 41 -4.99 -1.22 3.14
C MET A 41 -4.22 -0.38 2.13
N THR A 42 -4.24 -0.82 0.88
CA THR A 42 -3.64 -0.09 -0.25
C THR A 42 -4.69 0.74 -1.00
N LYS A 43 -4.38 2.00 -1.28
CA LYS A 43 -5.21 2.91 -2.09
C LYS A 43 -4.45 3.33 -3.34
N GLN A 44 -5.09 3.24 -4.50
CA GLN A 44 -4.55 3.77 -5.75
C GLN A 44 -4.89 5.25 -5.89
N VAL A 45 -3.91 6.06 -6.28
CA VAL A 45 -4.06 7.49 -6.59
C VAL A 45 -3.25 7.83 -7.84
N VAL A 46 -3.62 8.89 -8.54
CA VAL A 46 -2.79 9.45 -9.62
C VAL A 46 -2.16 10.73 -9.09
N LEU A 47 -0.83 10.82 -9.16
CA LEU A 47 -0.07 11.95 -8.66
C LEU A 47 0.24 12.91 -9.81
N GLU A 48 -0.55 13.97 -9.92
CA GLU A 48 -0.38 15.00 -10.95
C GLU A 48 0.37 16.20 -10.37
N SER A 49 1.37 16.69 -11.10
CA SER A 49 2.20 17.81 -10.63
C SER A 49 1.38 19.07 -10.39
N GLY A 50 1.68 19.80 -9.32
CA GLY A 50 0.95 21.00 -8.90
C GLY A 50 -0.42 20.73 -8.27
N LYS A 51 -0.86 19.47 -8.15
CA LYS A 51 -2.18 19.14 -7.57
C LYS A 51 -2.07 18.66 -6.13
N LEU A 52 -3.12 18.99 -5.38
CA LEU A 52 -3.33 18.51 -4.02
C LEU A 52 -4.15 17.21 -4.06
N VAL A 53 -3.59 16.15 -3.47
CA VAL A 53 -4.12 14.79 -3.52
C VAL A 53 -4.78 14.48 -2.18
N SER A 54 -6.06 14.13 -2.20
CA SER A 54 -6.79 13.74 -0.99
C SER A 54 -6.84 12.22 -0.81
N ILE A 55 -6.43 11.75 0.36
CA ILE A 55 -6.52 10.34 0.76
C ILE A 55 -7.70 10.07 1.71
N GLY A 56 -8.71 10.95 1.71
CA GLY A 56 -9.93 10.81 2.52
C GLY A 56 -9.70 11.27 3.96
N LYS A 57 -10.10 10.45 4.94
CA LYS A 57 -9.97 10.80 6.38
C LYS A 57 -8.52 11.05 6.86
N PHE A 58 -7.55 10.58 6.09
CA PHE A 58 -6.13 10.72 6.40
C PHE A 58 -5.55 12.07 5.95
N GLY A 59 -6.34 12.93 5.30
CA GLY A 59 -5.93 14.27 4.91
C GLY A 59 -5.56 14.39 3.43
N SER A 60 -4.88 15.48 3.11
CA SER A 60 -4.50 15.85 1.76
C SER A 60 -3.08 16.40 1.74
N PHE A 61 -2.37 16.21 0.63
CA PHE A 61 -0.96 16.62 0.49
C PHE A 61 -0.64 17.08 -0.94
N HIS A 62 0.46 17.81 -1.11
CA HIS A 62 0.94 18.23 -2.44
C HIS A 62 1.65 17.10 -3.16
N ALA A 63 1.21 16.76 -4.39
CA ALA A 63 1.79 15.67 -5.17
C ALA A 63 3.30 15.84 -5.44
N ASP A 64 3.74 17.08 -5.65
CA ASP A 64 5.14 17.43 -5.93
C ASP A 64 6.09 17.05 -4.79
N GLU A 65 5.59 16.89 -3.56
CA GLU A 65 6.39 16.47 -2.43
C GLU A 65 6.71 14.98 -2.42
N VAL A 66 6.05 14.17 -3.27
CA VAL A 66 6.29 12.71 -3.36
C VAL A 66 6.82 12.33 -4.73
N VAL A 67 6.38 13.01 -5.79
CA VAL A 67 6.81 12.73 -7.17
C VAL A 67 8.33 12.84 -7.29
N GLY A 68 8.96 11.86 -7.93
CA GLY A 68 10.41 11.78 -8.11
C GLY A 68 11.19 11.30 -6.88
N LYS A 69 10.57 11.23 -5.70
CA LYS A 69 11.20 10.63 -4.50
C LYS A 69 11.16 9.10 -4.58
N PRO A 70 12.03 8.39 -3.84
CA PRO A 70 12.00 6.94 -3.81
C PRO A 70 10.71 6.39 -3.19
N PHE A 71 10.27 5.23 -3.66
CA PHE A 71 9.24 4.43 -2.99
C PHE A 71 9.75 3.89 -1.64
N GLY A 72 8.85 3.69 -0.67
CA GLY A 72 9.17 3.03 0.60
C GLY A 72 9.17 3.91 1.87
N PRO A 73 9.67 5.16 1.87
CA PRO A 73 9.58 6.02 3.04
C PRO A 73 8.11 6.29 3.43
N THR A 74 7.82 6.28 4.72
CA THR A 74 6.49 6.64 5.24
C THR A 74 6.44 8.14 5.46
N TYR A 75 5.43 8.81 4.92
CA TYR A 75 5.23 10.25 5.05
C TYR A 75 4.07 10.56 5.99
N GLU A 76 4.31 11.39 7.00
CA GLU A 76 3.29 12.01 7.84
C GLU A 76 2.80 13.30 7.18
N ILE A 77 1.48 13.46 7.09
CA ILE A 77 0.81 14.62 6.51
C ILE A 77 0.56 15.65 7.63
N LYS A 78 1.18 16.82 7.49
CA LYS A 78 0.97 17.96 8.38
C LYS A 78 -0.32 18.72 8.06
N SER A 79 -0.73 19.61 8.95
CA SER A 79 -1.98 20.38 8.82
C SER A 79 -1.97 21.35 7.62
N ASP A 80 -0.79 21.78 7.18
CA ASP A 80 -0.56 22.63 6.01
C ASP A 80 -0.48 21.84 4.69
N GLY A 81 -0.50 20.51 4.73
CA GLY A 81 -0.38 19.65 3.55
C GLY A 81 1.06 19.26 3.20
N HIS A 82 2.05 19.70 3.99
CA HIS A 82 3.44 19.27 3.85
C HIS A 82 3.67 17.86 4.37
N LEU A 83 4.67 17.20 3.79
CA LEU A 83 5.05 15.82 4.08
C LEU A 83 6.39 15.74 4.80
N GLU A 84 6.37 15.12 5.97
CA GLU A 84 7.59 14.77 6.70
C GLU A 84 7.81 13.26 6.70
N ILE A 85 9.05 12.84 6.50
CA ILE A 85 9.40 11.42 6.58
C ILE A 85 9.33 11.00 8.06
N MET A 86 8.53 9.97 8.34
CA MET A 86 8.51 9.32 9.64
C MET A 86 9.79 8.50 9.79
N GLN A 87 10.61 8.86 10.78
CA GLN A 87 11.65 7.96 11.25
C GLN A 87 10.96 6.82 12.00
N GLN A 88 11.15 5.59 11.52
CA GLN A 88 10.82 4.43 12.33
C GLN A 88 11.95 4.25 13.32
N ASP A 89 11.63 4.31 14.61
CA ASP A 89 12.56 3.90 15.63
C ASP A 89 12.97 2.45 15.34
N VAL A 90 14.28 2.22 15.34
CA VAL A 90 14.83 0.86 15.19
C VAL A 90 14.20 0.04 16.30
N ALA A 91 13.60 -1.11 15.96
CA ALA A 91 12.96 -1.97 16.95
C ALA A 91 13.92 -2.20 18.11
N GLU A 92 13.65 -1.57 19.25
CA GLU A 92 14.39 -1.80 20.47
C GLU A 92 14.26 -3.29 20.78
N ALA A 93 15.37 -3.89 21.23
CA ALA A 93 15.37 -5.27 21.65
C ALA A 93 14.20 -5.47 22.62
N LEU A 94 13.37 -6.50 22.37
CA LEU A 94 12.23 -6.82 23.22
C LEU A 94 12.73 -6.89 24.67
N VAL A 95 12.35 -5.90 25.47
CA VAL A 95 12.65 -5.91 26.89
C VAL A 95 11.85 -7.07 27.47
N GLU A 96 12.54 -8.10 27.97
CA GLU A 96 11.88 -9.19 28.67
C GLU A 96 11.29 -8.64 29.97
N THR A 97 9.97 -8.65 30.06
CA THR A 97 9.21 -8.19 31.23
C THR A 97 8.48 -9.36 31.86
N GLU A 98 8.54 -9.48 33.19
CA GLU A 98 7.73 -10.44 33.96
C GLU A 98 6.24 -10.03 34.08
N ALA A 99 5.85 -8.90 33.47
CA ALA A 99 4.47 -8.41 33.51
C ALA A 99 3.49 -9.45 32.96
N THR A 100 2.42 -9.72 33.70
CA THR A 100 1.33 -10.61 33.29
C THR A 100 0.01 -9.86 33.25
N ASN A 101 -0.99 -10.44 32.58
CA ASN A 101 -2.34 -9.88 32.52
C ASN A 101 -3.23 -10.31 33.69
N GLU A 102 -2.69 -10.95 34.73
CA GLU A 102 -3.46 -11.51 35.86
C GLU A 102 -4.29 -10.45 36.59
N ASN A 103 -3.75 -9.24 36.73
CA ASN A 103 -4.40 -8.12 37.42
C ASN A 103 -5.07 -7.12 36.45
N ILE A 104 -5.34 -7.51 35.20
CA ILE A 104 -6.00 -6.66 34.20
C ILE A 104 -7.46 -7.11 34.06
N PHE A 105 -8.37 -6.26 34.52
CA PHE A 105 -9.82 -6.51 34.44
C PHE A 105 -10.46 -5.65 33.35
N ASP A 106 -11.41 -6.20 32.60
CA ASP A 106 -12.16 -5.50 31.55
C ASP A 106 -13.46 -4.93 32.12
N ASP A 107 -13.33 -3.81 32.85
CA ASP A 107 -14.42 -3.09 33.52
C ASP A 107 -15.01 -1.94 32.68
N GLY A 108 -14.43 -1.67 31.50
CA GLY A 108 -14.78 -0.52 30.66
C GLY A 108 -14.30 0.84 31.19
N GLU A 109 -13.67 0.89 32.37
CA GLU A 109 -13.17 2.12 33.02
C GLU A 109 -11.65 2.31 32.87
N SER A 110 -11.03 1.48 32.04
CA SER A 110 -9.59 1.49 31.78
C SER A 110 -9.11 2.77 31.07
N GLN A 111 -9.97 3.45 30.31
CA GLN A 111 -9.64 4.70 29.61
C GLN A 111 -10.45 5.86 30.20
N THR A 112 -9.74 6.88 30.67
CA THR A 112 -10.36 8.07 31.28
C THR A 112 -10.91 9.07 30.26
N LEU A 113 -10.27 9.20 29.09
CA LEU A 113 -10.72 10.12 28.05
C LEU A 113 -11.92 9.55 27.28
N SER A 114 -13.01 10.33 27.23
CA SER A 114 -14.19 9.98 26.46
C SER A 114 -13.99 10.22 24.96
N TYR A 115 -14.94 9.72 24.15
CA TYR A 115 -14.98 10.02 22.72
C TYR A 115 -15.13 11.52 22.45
N GLU A 116 -15.92 12.23 23.25
CA GLU A 116 -16.16 13.67 23.12
C GLU A 116 -14.89 14.46 23.43
N ASP A 117 -14.13 14.07 24.46
CA ASP A 117 -12.84 14.69 24.80
C ASP A 117 -11.83 14.52 23.66
N ILE A 118 -11.74 13.32 23.08
CA ILE A 118 -10.85 13.04 21.95
C ILE A 118 -11.24 13.87 20.72
N LYS A 119 -12.55 14.06 20.50
CA LYS A 119 -13.05 14.91 19.41
C LYS A 119 -12.71 16.38 19.66
N ALA A 120 -12.93 16.87 20.87
CA ALA A 120 -12.58 18.24 21.27
C ALA A 120 -11.08 18.52 21.11
N LEU A 121 -10.21 17.57 21.45
CA LEU A 121 -8.76 17.68 21.21
C LEU A 121 -8.42 17.79 19.72
N LYS A 122 -9.08 16.99 18.86
CA LYS A 122 -8.89 17.08 17.40
C LYS A 122 -9.38 18.42 16.84
N ASP A 123 -10.54 18.88 17.31
CA ASP A 123 -11.15 20.13 16.86
C ASP A 123 -10.34 21.35 17.34
N ALA A 124 -9.66 21.23 18.50
CA ALA A 124 -8.68 22.21 18.98
C ALA A 124 -7.33 22.17 18.24
N GLY A 125 -7.16 21.26 17.28
CA GLY A 125 -5.94 21.15 16.46
C GLY A 125 -4.78 20.42 17.14
N ALA A 126 -5.03 19.67 18.22
CA ALA A 126 -3.98 18.89 18.88
C ALA A 126 -3.36 17.87 17.90
N SER A 127 -2.04 17.70 17.99
CA SER A 127 -1.35 16.76 17.11
C SER A 127 -1.76 15.32 17.40
N GLY A 128 -1.65 14.43 16.40
CA GLY A 128 -1.94 13.02 16.60
C GLY A 128 -1.09 12.40 17.70
N ARG A 129 0.17 12.84 17.84
CA ARG A 129 1.10 12.39 18.89
C ARG A 129 0.65 12.86 20.29
N GLU A 130 0.23 14.11 20.45
CA GLU A 130 -0.31 14.61 21.72
C GLU A 130 -1.57 13.84 22.15
N ILE A 131 -2.46 13.54 21.19
CA ILE A 131 -3.67 12.76 21.46
C ILE A 131 -3.34 11.33 21.90
N ILE A 132 -2.29 10.72 21.32
CA ILE A 132 -1.82 9.39 21.72
C ILE A 132 -1.27 9.45 23.14
N GLN A 133 -0.38 10.41 23.42
CA GLN A 133 0.24 10.57 24.73
C GLN A 133 -0.80 10.74 25.85
N LYS A 134 -1.75 11.67 25.70
CA LYS A 134 -2.82 11.86 26.69
C LYS A 134 -3.66 10.61 26.92
N GLN A 135 -3.90 9.80 25.88
CA GLN A 135 -4.63 8.54 26.05
C GLN A 135 -3.80 7.41 26.65
N LEU A 136 -2.47 7.48 26.59
CA LEU A 136 -1.60 6.53 27.28
C LEU A 136 -1.53 6.88 28.77
N GLU A 137 -1.31 8.16 29.08
CA GLU A 137 -1.35 8.70 30.45
C GLU A 137 -2.71 8.44 31.13
N GLY A 138 -3.81 8.55 30.37
CA GLY A 138 -5.16 8.28 30.85
C GLY A 138 -5.55 6.80 30.96
N ASN A 139 -4.66 5.85 30.63
CA ASN A 139 -4.95 4.42 30.65
C ASN A 139 -4.38 3.74 31.91
N LYS A 140 -5.28 3.42 32.86
CA LYS A 140 -4.93 2.83 34.16
C LYS A 140 -4.16 1.50 34.06
N SER A 141 -4.42 0.73 33.00
CA SER A 141 -3.84 -0.62 32.81
C SER A 141 -2.61 -0.63 31.90
N TYR A 142 -2.16 0.51 31.38
CA TYR A 142 -1.11 0.52 30.35
C TYR A 142 0.23 0.03 30.90
N GLU A 143 0.64 0.50 32.08
CA GLU A 143 1.90 0.13 32.71
C GLU A 143 1.92 -1.34 33.20
N LEU A 144 0.75 -1.89 33.55
CA LEU A 144 0.60 -3.29 33.98
C LEU A 144 0.74 -4.29 32.83
N ARG A 145 0.79 -3.83 31.58
CA ARG A 145 0.84 -4.70 30.40
C ARG A 145 2.28 -5.07 30.05
N THR A 146 2.42 -6.23 29.41
CA THR A 146 3.66 -6.64 28.75
C THR A 146 4.11 -5.62 27.71
N ALA A 147 5.43 -5.53 27.47
CA ALA A 147 6.02 -4.68 26.42
C ALA A 147 5.33 -4.90 25.06
N TYR A 148 5.13 -6.16 24.66
CA TYR A 148 4.43 -6.48 23.40
C TYR A 148 2.98 -5.93 23.34
N SER A 149 2.26 -5.98 24.46
CA SER A 149 0.89 -5.47 24.55
C SER A 149 0.86 -3.93 24.51
N GLN A 150 1.83 -3.27 25.15
CA GLN A 150 2.04 -1.83 25.07
C GLN A 150 2.34 -1.39 23.63
N ASP A 151 3.27 -2.04 22.94
CA ASP A 151 3.60 -1.78 21.53
C ASP A 151 2.41 -1.98 20.60
N LYS A 152 1.66 -3.06 20.80
CA LYS A 152 0.44 -3.36 20.03
C LYS A 152 -0.61 -2.27 20.20
N ILE A 153 -0.76 -1.71 21.40
CA ILE A 153 -1.67 -0.59 21.68
C ILE A 153 -1.15 0.69 21.04
N MET A 154 0.15 0.96 21.15
CA MET A 154 0.81 2.13 20.57
C MET A 154 0.61 2.15 19.05
N LYS A 155 1.00 1.08 18.34
CA LYS A 155 0.80 0.93 16.88
C LYS A 155 -0.66 1.12 16.46
N ARG A 156 -1.61 0.60 17.25
CA ARG A 156 -3.04 0.79 16.96
C ARG A 156 -3.48 2.24 17.10
N LYS A 157 -2.98 2.96 18.11
CA LYS A 157 -3.28 4.37 18.33
C LYS A 157 -2.61 5.25 17.27
N GLU A 158 -1.36 4.94 16.91
CA GLU A 158 -0.67 5.56 15.76
C GLU A 158 -1.49 5.45 14.49
N SER A 159 -1.92 4.24 14.11
CA SER A 159 -2.76 4.03 12.92
C SER A 159 -4.11 4.75 12.96
N LYS A 160 -4.61 5.11 14.15
CA LYS A 160 -5.90 5.79 14.34
C LYS A 160 -5.77 7.32 14.35
N HIS A 161 -4.68 7.84 14.91
CA HIS A 161 -4.52 9.27 15.20
C HIS A 161 -3.50 9.96 14.31
N LEU A 162 -2.48 9.25 13.84
CA LEU A 162 -1.53 9.79 12.89
C LEU A 162 -2.08 9.69 11.47
N LYS A 163 -1.75 10.70 10.68
CA LYS A 163 -2.11 10.81 9.27
C LYS A 163 -0.85 10.56 8.46
N PHE A 164 -0.63 9.31 8.05
CA PHE A 164 0.54 8.96 7.25
C PHE A 164 0.20 8.01 6.12
N PHE A 165 1.10 7.87 5.15
CA PHE A 165 1.02 6.85 4.11
C PHE A 165 2.42 6.46 3.64
N THR A 166 2.50 5.29 2.99
CA THR A 166 3.74 4.82 2.39
C THR A 166 3.50 4.59 0.89
N PRO A 167 4.13 5.34 -0.03
CA PRO A 167 4.08 5.02 -1.45
C PRO A 167 4.80 3.70 -1.68
N ILE A 168 4.12 2.75 -2.32
CA ILE A 168 4.66 1.44 -2.68
C ILE A 168 4.67 1.30 -4.20
N PRO A 169 5.68 0.62 -4.78
CA PRO A 169 5.76 0.46 -6.22
C PRO A 169 4.60 -0.43 -6.70
N PRO A 170 4.06 -0.20 -7.90
CA PRO A 170 3.03 -1.04 -8.50
C PRO A 170 3.64 -2.34 -9.07
N SER A 171 4.31 -3.12 -8.21
CA SER A 171 4.82 -4.44 -8.57
C SER A 171 3.69 -5.46 -8.67
N LEU A 172 3.95 -6.58 -9.35
CA LEU A 172 3.05 -7.72 -9.45
C LEU A 172 2.38 -8.06 -8.11
N ASN A 173 3.19 -8.22 -7.06
CA ASN A 173 2.68 -8.58 -5.74
C ASN A 173 1.75 -7.50 -5.17
N ASN A 174 2.14 -6.22 -5.27
CA ASN A 174 1.35 -5.13 -4.70
C ASN A 174 0.04 -4.91 -5.47
N VAL A 175 0.07 -5.03 -6.80
CA VAL A 175 -1.13 -4.93 -7.65
C VAL A 175 -2.06 -6.12 -7.43
N ALA A 176 -1.53 -7.34 -7.28
CA ALA A 176 -2.32 -8.52 -6.98
C ALA A 176 -3.00 -8.41 -5.61
N TRP A 177 -2.27 -8.00 -4.56
CA TRP A 177 -2.85 -7.73 -3.24
C TRP A 177 -3.92 -6.63 -3.30
N TYR A 178 -3.64 -5.53 -4.00
CA TYR A 178 -4.60 -4.43 -4.16
C TYR A 178 -5.92 -4.90 -4.78
N ASN A 179 -5.88 -5.73 -5.83
CA ASN A 179 -7.09 -6.28 -6.44
C ASN A 179 -7.77 -7.30 -5.54
N PHE A 180 -7.01 -8.17 -4.88
CA PHE A 180 -7.55 -9.21 -3.99
C PHE A 180 -8.24 -8.62 -2.76
N GLU A 181 -7.69 -7.56 -2.16
CA GLU A 181 -8.31 -6.88 -1.00
C GLU A 181 -9.57 -6.10 -1.38
N ARG A 182 -9.61 -5.54 -2.60
CA ARG A 182 -10.65 -4.58 -3.00
C ARG A 182 -11.79 -5.21 -3.79
N HIS A 183 -11.48 -6.06 -4.75
CA HIS A 183 -12.41 -6.71 -5.67
C HIS A 183 -11.95 -8.13 -6.01
N PRO A 184 -11.91 -9.05 -5.03
CA PRO A 184 -11.44 -10.42 -5.26
C PRO A 184 -12.30 -11.16 -6.29
N ASP A 185 -13.59 -10.86 -6.36
CA ASP A 185 -14.54 -11.37 -7.34
C ASP A 185 -14.08 -11.14 -8.78
N LYS A 186 -13.59 -9.93 -9.09
CA LYS A 186 -13.13 -9.56 -10.45
C LYS A 186 -11.90 -10.32 -10.91
N ILE A 187 -11.11 -10.81 -9.96
CA ILE A 187 -9.92 -11.64 -10.23
C ILE A 187 -10.16 -13.10 -9.88
N ARG A 188 -11.41 -13.55 -9.75
CA ARG A 188 -11.79 -14.94 -9.44
C ARG A 188 -11.12 -15.47 -8.17
N TYR A 189 -10.97 -14.60 -7.17
CA TYR A 189 -10.29 -14.89 -5.91
C TYR A 189 -8.84 -15.38 -6.09
N LEU A 190 -8.19 -15.01 -7.20
CA LEU A 190 -6.80 -15.35 -7.47
C LEU A 190 -5.90 -14.63 -6.47
N ARG A 191 -5.30 -15.41 -5.57
CA ARG A 191 -4.36 -14.87 -4.59
C ARG A 191 -2.96 -14.63 -5.18
N PRO A 192 -2.18 -13.68 -4.64
CA PRO A 192 -0.83 -13.37 -5.13
C PRO A 192 0.14 -14.57 -5.10
N ASP A 193 0.03 -15.44 -4.10
CA ASP A 193 0.85 -16.65 -4.00
C ASP A 193 0.51 -17.67 -5.11
N SER A 194 -0.78 -17.88 -5.39
CA SER A 194 -1.22 -18.74 -6.50
C SER A 194 -0.77 -18.19 -7.85
N LEU A 195 -0.89 -16.88 -8.06
CA LEU A 195 -0.38 -16.20 -9.25
C LEU A 195 1.15 -16.40 -9.41
N SER A 196 1.90 -16.31 -8.31
CA SER A 196 3.36 -16.55 -8.33
C SER A 196 3.72 -17.99 -8.71
N GLN A 197 2.95 -18.98 -8.23
CA GLN A 197 3.12 -20.38 -8.61
C GLN A 197 2.78 -20.61 -10.09
N MET A 198 1.71 -20.00 -10.60
CA MET A 198 1.36 -20.09 -12.03
C MET A 198 2.50 -19.60 -12.93
N LEU A 199 3.09 -18.45 -12.61
CA LEU A 199 4.22 -17.90 -13.39
C LEU A 199 5.47 -18.79 -13.31
N SER A 200 5.69 -19.43 -12.17
CA SER A 200 6.82 -20.34 -11.94
C SER A 200 6.64 -21.66 -12.70
N PHE A 201 5.47 -22.29 -12.60
CA PHE A 201 5.15 -23.53 -13.32
C PHE A 201 5.10 -23.34 -14.84
N ALA A 202 4.62 -22.19 -15.31
CA ALA A 202 4.65 -21.84 -16.73
C ALA A 202 6.04 -21.40 -17.22
N ASN A 203 7.04 -21.36 -16.33
CA ASN A 203 8.40 -20.94 -16.63
C ASN A 203 8.46 -19.59 -17.38
N VAL A 204 7.77 -18.59 -16.84
CA VAL A 204 7.70 -17.26 -17.46
C VAL A 204 9.02 -16.52 -17.31
N GLN A 205 9.64 -16.20 -18.45
CA GLN A 205 10.96 -15.63 -18.59
C GLN A 205 11.04 -14.64 -19.77
N SER A 206 12.08 -13.81 -19.75
CA SER A 206 12.43 -12.94 -20.88
C SER A 206 12.86 -13.77 -22.10
N GLY A 207 12.50 -13.35 -23.32
CA GLY A 207 12.73 -14.10 -24.56
C GLY A 207 11.64 -15.11 -24.92
N GLY A 208 10.76 -15.46 -23.99
CA GLY A 208 9.72 -16.47 -24.21
C GLY A 208 8.59 -16.01 -25.14
N LYS A 209 7.85 -16.97 -25.70
CA LYS A 209 6.62 -16.74 -26.46
C LYS A 209 5.48 -17.43 -25.72
N TYR A 210 4.52 -16.65 -25.22
CA TYR A 210 3.44 -17.17 -24.38
C TYR A 210 2.09 -16.91 -25.03
N VAL A 211 1.20 -17.89 -24.90
CA VAL A 211 -0.23 -17.75 -25.17
C VAL A 211 -0.91 -17.62 -23.82
N ILE A 212 -1.67 -16.54 -23.63
CA ILE A 212 -2.36 -16.25 -22.38
C ILE A 212 -3.85 -16.21 -22.68
N VAL A 213 -4.62 -16.96 -21.88
CA VAL A 213 -6.08 -16.88 -21.86
C VAL A 213 -6.44 -16.23 -20.53
N ASP A 214 -6.86 -14.97 -20.57
CA ASP A 214 -7.04 -14.15 -19.37
C ASP A 214 -8.53 -13.88 -19.15
N GLY A 215 -9.00 -14.23 -17.94
CA GLY A 215 -10.35 -13.94 -17.47
C GLY A 215 -10.34 -13.20 -16.13
N VAL A 216 -9.22 -12.59 -15.74
CA VAL A 216 -9.01 -11.90 -14.45
C VAL A 216 -8.65 -10.42 -14.65
N GLY A 217 -9.29 -9.78 -15.64
CA GLY A 217 -9.17 -8.34 -15.89
C GLY A 217 -7.77 -7.89 -16.29
N GLY A 218 -7.00 -8.76 -16.94
CA GLY A 218 -5.64 -8.46 -17.39
C GLY A 218 -4.56 -8.63 -16.32
N LEU A 219 -4.90 -9.07 -15.09
CA LEU A 219 -3.93 -9.25 -14.01
C LEU A 219 -2.87 -10.30 -14.38
N LEU A 220 -3.29 -11.43 -14.98
CA LEU A 220 -2.36 -12.49 -15.40
C LEU A 220 -1.49 -12.01 -16.56
N THR A 221 -2.09 -11.34 -17.55
CA THR A 221 -1.36 -10.75 -18.68
C THR A 221 -0.31 -9.75 -18.20
N GLY A 222 -0.68 -8.83 -17.31
CA GLY A 222 0.23 -7.85 -16.71
C GLY A 222 1.38 -8.52 -15.94
N ALA A 223 1.08 -9.58 -15.18
CA ALA A 223 2.08 -10.35 -14.44
C ALA A 223 3.14 -11.00 -15.36
N VAL A 224 2.69 -11.56 -16.47
CA VAL A 224 3.56 -12.16 -17.48
C VAL A 224 4.41 -11.09 -18.15
N LEU A 225 3.83 -9.95 -18.51
CA LEU A 225 4.55 -8.81 -19.11
C LEU A 225 5.63 -8.24 -18.18
N GLU A 226 5.35 -8.11 -16.88
CA GLU A 226 6.32 -7.63 -15.89
C GLU A 226 7.54 -8.58 -15.82
N ARG A 227 7.31 -9.89 -15.78
CA ARG A 227 8.37 -10.92 -15.74
C ARG A 227 9.19 -11.00 -17.03
N MET A 228 8.58 -10.70 -18.19
CA MET A 228 9.24 -10.73 -19.50
C MET A 228 10.16 -9.53 -19.75
N ALA A 229 9.95 -8.42 -19.03
CA ALA A 229 10.76 -7.21 -19.12
C ALA A 229 10.92 -6.66 -20.57
N GLY A 230 9.89 -6.81 -21.40
CA GLY A 230 9.81 -6.21 -22.74
C GLY A 230 10.55 -6.94 -23.88
N LYS A 231 11.24 -8.07 -23.63
CA LYS A 231 12.00 -8.81 -24.67
C LYS A 231 11.31 -10.10 -25.11
N SER A 232 10.01 -10.07 -25.31
CA SER A 232 9.23 -11.30 -25.49
C SER A 232 7.93 -11.06 -26.27
N THR A 233 7.27 -12.12 -26.73
CA THR A 233 5.99 -12.02 -27.46
C THR A 233 4.87 -12.68 -26.67
N VAL A 234 3.75 -11.96 -26.52
CA VAL A 234 2.52 -12.48 -25.91
C VAL A 234 1.43 -12.48 -26.96
N LEU A 235 0.71 -13.59 -27.09
CA LEU A 235 -0.61 -13.62 -27.69
C LEU A 235 -1.62 -13.76 -26.56
N THR A 236 -2.44 -12.74 -26.33
CA THR A 236 -3.46 -12.75 -25.29
C THR A 236 -4.85 -12.90 -25.91
N GLN A 237 -5.68 -13.71 -25.28
CA GLN A 237 -7.09 -13.84 -25.57
C GLN A 237 -7.86 -13.51 -24.29
N GLU A 238 -8.62 -12.42 -24.33
CA GLU A 238 -9.56 -12.06 -23.27
C GLU A 238 -10.80 -12.94 -23.37
N VAL A 239 -11.25 -13.46 -22.23
CA VAL A 239 -12.46 -14.28 -22.16
C VAL A 239 -13.51 -13.56 -21.32
N ASP A 240 -14.48 -12.96 -22.01
CA ASP A 240 -15.72 -12.48 -21.41
C ASP A 240 -16.62 -13.67 -21.09
N LEU A 241 -16.35 -14.32 -19.95
CA LEU A 241 -17.30 -15.29 -19.41
C LEU A 241 -18.45 -14.52 -18.74
N TYR A 242 -19.40 -14.06 -19.56
CA TYR A 242 -20.74 -13.71 -19.10
C TYR A 242 -21.43 -14.99 -18.63
N THR A 243 -21.47 -15.21 -17.31
CA THR A 243 -22.59 -15.78 -16.53
C THR A 243 -22.26 -15.76 -15.04
#